data_AF-A0A554KUT8-F1
#
_entry.id   AF-A0A554KUT8-F1
#
_cell.length_a   1.000
_cell.length_b   1.000
_cell.length_c   1.000
_cell.angle_alpha   90.00
_cell.angle_beta   90.00
_cell.angle_gamma   90.00
#
_symmetry.space_group_name_H-M   'P 1'
#
loop_
_entity.id
_entity.type
_entity.pdbx_description
1 polymer ?
#
loop_
_entity_poly.entity_id
_entity_poly.type
_entity_poly.pdbx_seq_one_letter_code
_entity_poly.pdbx_strand_id
1 'polypeptide(L)'
;MAVADLTKNEFDEKTKSGVILVDFWAEWCVAPESRVAVSRRESLAAEGLPVGGNILAMGESGVVGDRVERAGVTADGGHCKQVRTEAGRVLETTDDHLFYTNEGWKKSEQLVRGDRVAVLPTLEEVDCRVGEDMELVGQEVVGEIGEEYVRELEKIGLFPLRLTSDKLPIMARILGAVFSDGNLYEGKKNNYREISFALGSQSDVEELTADLRKLGVEKVHVKERLTKNEIHL
;
A
#
# COMPACT_ATOMS: atom_id res chain seq x y z
N MET A 1 3.77 16.43 -16.86
CA MET A 1 3.23 17.52 -16.00
C MET A 1 4.41 18.31 -15.45
N ALA A 2 4.23 19.59 -15.10
CA ALA A 2 5.34 20.41 -14.61
C ALA A 2 5.77 19.93 -13.21
N VAL A 3 7.07 19.92 -12.95
CA VAL A 3 7.64 19.60 -11.64
C VAL A 3 7.31 20.75 -10.70
N ALA A 4 6.60 20.49 -9.60
CA ALA A 4 6.23 21.51 -8.62
C ALA A 4 7.05 21.38 -7.33
N ASP A 5 7.56 22.51 -6.86
CA ASP A 5 8.22 22.64 -5.56
C ASP A 5 7.16 22.78 -4.46
N LEU A 6 7.13 21.84 -3.50
CA LEU A 6 6.32 21.97 -2.30
C LEU A 6 7.04 22.87 -1.31
N THR A 7 6.29 23.77 -0.68
CA THR A 7 6.81 24.56 0.43
C THR A 7 7.13 23.65 1.62
N LYS A 8 8.01 24.10 2.51
CA LYS A 8 8.40 23.37 3.73
C LYS A 8 7.19 22.87 4.55
N ASN A 9 6.15 23.68 4.66
CA ASN A 9 4.95 23.32 5.42
C ASN A 9 4.15 22.19 4.73
N GLU A 10 4.01 22.24 3.40
CA GLU A 10 3.33 21.19 2.63
C GLU A 10 4.13 19.89 2.63
N PHE A 11 5.46 19.99 2.61
CA PHE A 11 6.34 18.84 2.79
C PHE A 11 6.17 18.20 4.18
N ASP A 12 6.23 19.00 5.25
CA ASP A 12 6.09 18.50 6.63
C ASP A 12 4.70 17.87 6.88
N GLU A 13 3.64 18.36 6.21
CA GLU A 13 2.31 17.75 6.26
C GLU A 13 2.27 16.39 5.52
N LYS A 14 2.86 16.32 4.32
CA LYS A 14 2.87 15.12 3.48
C LYS A 14 3.85 14.03 3.93
N THR A 15 4.85 14.35 4.77
CA THR A 15 5.91 13.41 5.19
C THR A 15 5.75 12.81 6.59
N LYS A 16 4.67 13.12 7.30
CA LYS A 16 4.36 12.58 8.64
C LYS A 16 4.25 11.04 8.74
N SER A 17 4.33 10.29 7.64
CA SER A 17 4.03 8.85 7.59
C SER A 17 5.17 7.92 7.10
N GLY A 18 6.15 8.39 6.33
CA GLY A 18 7.46 7.78 6.06
C GLY A 18 7.67 6.34 5.46
N VAL A 19 8.20 6.17 4.21
CA VAL A 19 9.40 5.39 3.64
C VAL A 19 9.84 5.99 2.26
N ILE A 20 11.10 6.30 1.90
CA ILE A 20 11.56 7.08 0.69
C ILE A 20 10.66 7.02 -0.60
N LEU A 21 10.21 8.17 -1.08
CA LEU A 21 9.54 8.41 -2.36
C LEU A 21 10.55 8.91 -3.38
N VAL A 22 10.66 8.19 -4.47
CA VAL A 22 11.50 8.52 -5.61
C VAL A 22 10.57 9.04 -6.72
N ASP A 23 10.85 10.22 -7.28
CA ASP A 23 10.22 10.60 -8.55
C ASP A 23 10.80 9.74 -9.67
N PHE A 24 10.02 9.46 -10.71
CA PHE A 24 10.54 8.76 -11.89
C PHE A 24 10.25 9.51 -13.19
N TRP A 25 10.25 10.84 -13.15
CA TRP A 25 10.16 11.70 -14.33
C TRP A 25 11.52 11.99 -15.01
N ALA A 26 12.55 11.17 -14.77
CA ALA A 26 13.72 11.12 -15.65
C ALA A 26 14.50 9.79 -15.61
N GLU A 27 15.46 9.65 -16.53
CA GLU A 27 16.30 8.46 -16.72
C GLU A 27 17.26 8.25 -15.53
N TRP A 28 16.78 7.74 -14.39
CA TRP A 28 17.59 7.58 -13.19
C TRP A 28 17.77 6.12 -12.77
N CYS A 29 18.94 5.83 -12.20
CA CYS A 29 19.32 4.49 -11.83
C CYS A 29 19.30 4.32 -10.29
N VAL A 30 18.73 3.21 -9.85
CA VAL A 30 18.84 2.66 -8.49
C VAL A 30 19.44 1.27 -8.59
N ALA A 31 19.93 0.74 -7.48
CA ALA A 31 20.40 -0.64 -7.46
C ALA A 31 19.26 -1.61 -7.88
N PRO A 32 19.57 -2.67 -8.66
CA PRO A 32 18.58 -3.59 -9.23
C PRO A 32 17.53 -4.13 -8.24
N GLU A 33 17.96 -4.44 -7.01
CA GLU A 33 17.17 -4.98 -5.93
C GLU A 33 16.32 -3.94 -5.18
N SER A 34 16.52 -2.65 -5.47
CA SER A 34 15.78 -1.56 -4.84
C SER A 34 14.29 -1.71 -5.11
N ARG A 35 13.49 -1.62 -4.05
CA ARG A 35 12.04 -1.81 -4.15
C ARG A 35 11.35 -0.52 -4.59
N VAL A 36 10.63 -0.59 -5.70
CA VAL A 36 9.82 0.50 -6.25
C VAL A 36 8.35 0.22 -5.97
N ALA A 37 7.65 1.19 -5.42
CA ALA A 37 6.23 1.06 -5.08
C ALA A 37 5.38 0.99 -6.37
N VAL A 38 4.65 -0.12 -6.54
CA VAL A 38 3.68 -0.30 -7.64
C VAL A 38 2.25 0.00 -7.20
N SER A 39 2.02 -0.08 -5.89
CA SER A 39 0.80 0.37 -5.21
C SER A 39 1.17 0.78 -3.77
N ARG A 40 0.18 1.16 -2.95
CA ARG A 40 0.43 1.46 -1.53
C ARG A 40 0.83 0.22 -0.72
N ARG A 41 0.63 -0.97 -1.28
CA ARG A 41 0.80 -2.26 -0.61
C ARG A 41 1.88 -3.12 -1.23
N GLU A 42 2.11 -2.94 -2.52
CA GLU A 42 3.01 -3.77 -3.30
C GLU A 42 4.18 -2.94 -3.80
N SER A 43 5.35 -3.59 -3.80
CA SER A 43 6.56 -3.06 -4.41
C SER A 43 7.27 -4.17 -5.17
N LEU A 44 7.90 -3.81 -6.28
CA LEU A 44 8.70 -4.72 -7.10
C LEU A 44 10.15 -4.27 -7.08
N ALA A 45 11.07 -5.21 -7.26
CA ALA A 45 12.47 -4.87 -7.51
C ALA A 45 12.58 -4.05 -8.80
N ALA A 46 13.46 -3.06 -8.83
CA ALA A 46 13.66 -2.17 -9.97
C ALA A 46 14.00 -2.95 -11.26
N GLU A 47 14.79 -4.02 -11.15
CA GLU A 47 15.13 -4.89 -12.29
C GLU A 47 13.94 -5.68 -12.87
N GLY A 48 12.89 -5.87 -12.07
CA GLY A 48 11.70 -6.66 -12.43
C GLY A 48 10.52 -5.81 -12.88
N LEU A 49 10.68 -4.49 -13.01
CA LEU A 49 9.58 -3.59 -13.38
C LEU A 49 9.17 -3.78 -14.85
N PRO A 50 7.92 -4.17 -15.13
CA PRO A 50 7.45 -4.34 -16.50
C PRO A 50 7.17 -2.99 -17.15
N VAL A 51 7.65 -2.81 -18.39
CA VAL A 51 7.27 -1.65 -19.23
C VAL A 51 5.75 -1.62 -19.41
N GLY A 52 5.14 -0.47 -19.16
CA GLY A 52 3.70 -0.25 -19.13
C GLY A 52 3.01 -0.63 -17.81
N GLY A 53 3.75 -1.20 -16.85
CA GLY A 53 3.29 -1.51 -15.49
C GLY A 53 3.02 -0.26 -14.66
N ASN A 54 2.23 -0.41 -13.60
CA ASN A 54 1.85 0.69 -12.71
C ASN A 54 2.94 0.96 -11.67
N ILE A 55 3.16 2.23 -11.34
CA ILE A 55 4.02 2.71 -10.26
C ILE A 55 3.32 3.81 -9.46
N LEU A 56 3.80 4.07 -8.25
CA LEU A 56 3.44 5.28 -7.50
C LEU A 56 4.53 6.34 -7.66
N ALA A 57 4.12 7.58 -7.87
CA ALA A 57 5.00 8.75 -8.02
C ALA A 57 4.52 9.92 -7.14
N MET A 58 5.40 10.90 -6.89
CA MET A 58 5.04 12.14 -6.20
C MET A 58 4.55 13.18 -7.23
N GLY A 59 3.25 13.47 -7.25
CA GLY A 59 2.66 14.56 -8.02
C GLY A 59 2.37 15.80 -7.17
N GLU A 60 1.86 16.85 -7.81
CA GLU A 60 1.52 18.14 -7.18
C GLU A 60 0.53 17.97 -6.00
N SER A 61 -0.49 17.15 -6.19
CA SER A 61 -1.52 16.84 -5.19
C SER A 61 -1.12 15.74 -4.19
N GLY A 62 0.11 15.21 -4.28
CA GLY A 62 0.60 14.11 -3.44
C GLY A 62 0.88 12.85 -4.25
N VAL A 63 0.73 11.69 -3.63
CA VAL A 63 1.07 10.41 -4.27
C VAL A 63 0.03 10.07 -5.35
N VAL A 64 0.49 9.89 -6.58
CA VAL A 64 -0.32 9.57 -7.76
C VAL A 64 0.14 8.25 -8.38
N GLY A 65 -0.74 7.58 -9.12
CA GLY A 65 -0.37 6.44 -9.96
C GLY A 65 0.20 6.91 -11.30
N ASP A 66 1.23 6.23 -11.78
CA ASP A 66 1.88 6.46 -13.08
C ASP A 66 2.27 5.13 -13.75
N ARG A 67 2.89 5.17 -14.93
CA ARG A 67 3.32 3.98 -15.68
C ARG A 67 4.80 3.99 -16.01
N VAL A 68 5.38 2.80 -15.99
CA VAL A 68 6.77 2.58 -16.42
C VAL A 68 6.89 2.77 -17.94
N GLU A 69 7.50 3.85 -18.39
CA GLU A 69 7.73 4.06 -19.83
C GLU A 69 8.94 3.25 -20.34
N ARG A 70 10.01 3.17 -19.54
CA ARG A 70 11.23 2.40 -19.85
C ARG A 70 11.78 1.77 -18.58
N ALA A 71 12.27 0.54 -18.69
CA ALA A 71 13.01 -0.16 -17.65
C ALA A 71 14.21 -0.89 -18.28
N GLY A 72 15.32 -0.98 -17.54
CA GLY A 72 16.52 -1.66 -17.98
C GLY A 72 17.59 -1.69 -16.89
N VAL A 73 18.53 -2.63 -17.01
CA VAL A 73 19.66 -2.78 -16.09
C VAL A 73 20.94 -2.49 -16.87
N THR A 74 21.85 -1.72 -16.26
CA THR A 74 23.17 -1.42 -16.84
C THR A 74 24.25 -1.67 -15.79
N ALA A 75 25.40 -2.19 -16.24
CA ALA A 75 26.60 -2.32 -15.41
C ALA A 75 27.41 -1.02 -15.35
N ASP A 76 27.16 -0.08 -16.28
CA ASP A 76 27.94 1.16 -16.46
C ASP A 76 27.22 2.38 -15.83
N GLY A 77 26.53 2.16 -14.72
CA GLY A 77 25.64 3.13 -14.07
C GLY A 77 26.34 4.28 -13.34
N GLY A 78 27.44 4.83 -13.84
CA GLY A 78 28.09 6.01 -13.25
C GLY A 78 28.58 5.84 -11.80
N HIS A 79 28.73 6.95 -11.09
CA HIS A 79 29.14 6.96 -9.68
C HIS A 79 27.94 6.65 -8.76
N CYS A 80 28.10 5.64 -7.89
CA CYS A 80 27.06 5.20 -6.96
C CYS A 80 27.26 5.78 -5.56
N LYS A 81 26.18 6.28 -4.96
CA LYS A 81 26.07 6.72 -3.57
C LYS A 81 25.08 5.85 -2.81
N GLN A 82 25.42 5.56 -1.55
CA GLN A 82 24.50 4.93 -0.60
C GLN A 82 23.91 6.00 0.33
N VAL A 83 22.59 6.18 0.26
CA VAL A 83 21.83 7.09 1.13
C VAL A 83 21.19 6.26 2.24
N ARG A 84 21.45 6.63 3.50
CA ARG A 84 20.87 5.98 4.69
C ARG A 84 20.06 6.99 5.49
N THR A 85 18.81 6.64 5.75
CA THR A 85 17.92 7.44 6.62
C THR A 85 18.09 7.07 8.09
N GLU A 86 17.66 7.95 9.00
CA GLU A 86 17.65 7.68 10.44
C GLU A 86 16.76 6.47 10.80
N ALA A 87 15.70 6.24 10.03
CA ALA A 87 14.82 5.07 10.18
C ALA A 87 15.46 3.75 9.70
N GLY A 88 16.73 3.75 9.31
CA GLY A 88 17.48 2.55 8.92
C GLY A 88 17.34 2.15 7.44
N ARG A 89 16.49 2.83 6.66
CA ARG A 89 16.34 2.57 5.21
C ARG A 89 17.59 2.96 4.45
N VAL A 90 17.92 2.16 3.44
CA VAL A 90 19.10 2.32 2.59
C VAL A 90 18.65 2.32 1.14
N LEU A 91 19.18 3.26 0.35
CA LEU A 91 19.03 3.29 -1.10
C LEU A 91 20.40 3.49 -1.74
N GLU A 92 20.73 2.63 -2.70
CA GLU A 92 21.92 2.75 -3.53
C GLU A 92 21.53 3.30 -4.90
N THR A 93 22.19 4.37 -5.32
CA THR A 93 21.72 5.17 -6.45
C THR A 93 22.84 5.98 -7.09
N THR A 94 22.59 6.52 -8.28
CA THR A 94 23.54 7.37 -8.99
C THR A 94 23.52 8.80 -8.47
N ASP A 95 24.60 9.55 -8.73
CA ASP A 95 24.74 10.94 -8.28
C ASP A 95 23.61 11.87 -8.75
N ASP A 96 23.06 11.63 -9.93
CA ASP A 96 22.00 12.42 -10.56
C ASP A 96 20.58 12.06 -10.13
N HIS A 97 20.42 10.99 -9.34
CA HIS A 97 19.12 10.53 -8.87
C HIS A 97 18.45 11.55 -7.95
N LEU A 98 17.20 11.90 -8.21
CA LEU A 98 16.50 12.92 -7.43
C LEU A 98 15.80 12.35 -6.20
N PHE A 99 15.98 13.05 -5.09
CA PHE A 99 15.23 12.87 -3.86
C PHE A 99 14.36 14.09 -3.62
N TYR A 100 13.11 13.84 -3.23
CA TYR A 100 12.24 14.93 -2.84
C TYR A 100 12.56 15.39 -1.43
N THR A 101 12.88 16.66 -1.24
CA THR A 101 13.21 17.22 0.08
C THR A 101 12.26 18.36 0.46
N ASN A 102 12.38 18.84 1.69
CA ASN A 102 11.64 20.01 2.16
C ASN A 102 12.03 21.33 1.47
N GLU A 103 13.03 21.28 0.57
CA GLU A 103 13.49 22.36 -0.28
C GLU A 103 13.25 22.06 -1.78
N GLY A 104 12.43 21.06 -2.09
CA GLY A 104 12.19 20.57 -3.45
C GLY A 104 13.10 19.43 -3.85
N TRP A 105 13.22 19.18 -5.16
CA TRP A 105 14.03 18.09 -5.70
C TRP A 105 15.53 18.38 -5.55
N LYS A 106 16.26 17.48 -4.88
CA LYS A 106 17.72 17.51 -4.80
C LYS A 106 18.30 16.25 -5.40
N LYS A 107 19.41 16.39 -6.14
CA LYS A 107 20.19 15.23 -6.59
C LYS A 107 20.85 14.53 -5.41
N SER A 108 21.06 13.23 -5.54
CA SER A 108 21.81 12.41 -4.57
C SER A 108 23.16 13.05 -4.23
N GLU A 109 23.82 13.66 -5.23
CA GLU A 109 25.10 14.33 -5.00
C GLU A 109 25.05 15.59 -4.14
N GLN A 110 23.88 16.22 -4.07
CA GLN A 110 23.63 17.47 -3.35
C GLN A 110 23.08 17.22 -1.93
N LEU A 111 22.70 15.97 -1.63
CA LEU A 111 22.21 15.61 -0.31
C LEU A 111 23.30 15.76 0.75
N VAL A 112 22.92 16.37 1.86
CA VAL A 112 23.76 16.49 3.06
C VAL A 112 23.11 15.78 4.24
N ARG A 113 23.93 15.37 5.22
CA ARG A 113 23.41 14.75 6.45
C ARG A 113 22.47 15.74 7.16
N GLY A 114 21.27 15.29 7.48
CA GLY A 114 20.23 16.09 8.11
C GLY A 114 19.17 16.61 7.12
N ASP A 115 19.37 16.48 5.80
CA ASP A 115 18.30 16.70 4.83
C ASP A 115 17.14 15.75 5.10
N ARG A 116 15.92 16.29 5.00
CA ARG A 116 14.68 15.50 5.08
C ARG A 116 14.27 15.12 3.68
N VAL A 117 14.10 13.82 3.45
CA VAL A 117 13.60 13.27 2.20
C VAL A 117 12.15 12.82 2.37
N ALA A 118 11.30 12.95 1.34
CA ALA A 118 9.91 12.49 1.37
C ALA A 118 9.84 11.00 1.12
N VAL A 119 8.96 10.35 1.86
CA VAL A 119 9.09 8.95 2.27
C VAL A 119 7.60 8.45 2.27
N LEU A 120 7.10 7.78 1.21
CA LEU A 120 5.85 6.97 1.14
C LEU A 120 5.75 5.86 2.22
N PRO A 121 4.79 5.89 3.14
CA PRO A 121 4.53 4.75 4.02
C PRO A 121 4.13 3.51 3.21
N THR A 122 5.02 2.52 3.12
CA THR A 122 4.65 1.19 2.63
C THR A 122 4.38 0.31 3.84
N LEU A 123 3.29 -0.46 3.78
CA LEU A 123 3.11 -1.59 4.66
C LEU A 123 4.18 -2.61 4.25
N GLU A 124 5.17 -2.87 5.10
CA GLU A 124 6.05 -4.02 4.88
C GLU A 124 5.15 -5.25 4.76
N GLU A 125 5.39 -6.07 3.73
CA GLU A 125 4.73 -7.37 3.62
C GLU A 125 5.12 -8.17 4.86
N VAL A 126 4.19 -8.26 5.82
CA VAL A 126 4.33 -9.22 6.90
C VAL A 126 4.26 -10.58 6.24
N ASP A 127 5.38 -11.29 6.21
CA ASP A 127 5.38 -12.69 5.79
C ASP A 127 4.49 -13.44 6.77
N CYS A 128 3.25 -13.66 6.35
CA CYS A 128 2.24 -14.37 7.13
C CYS A 128 2.57 -15.86 7.26
N ARG A 129 3.60 -16.38 6.57
CA ARG A 129 4.03 -17.78 6.60
C ARG A 129 5.09 -18.05 7.67
N VAL A 130 5.13 -17.24 8.72
CA VAL A 130 6.02 -17.45 9.85
C VAL A 130 5.35 -18.42 10.82
N GLY A 131 5.57 -19.72 10.63
CA GLY A 131 5.13 -20.75 11.59
C GLY A 131 4.82 -22.11 10.98
N GLU A 132 4.62 -23.10 11.84
CA GLU A 132 4.03 -24.39 11.47
C GLU A 132 2.54 -24.19 11.12
N ASP A 133 2.04 -24.94 10.14
CA ASP A 133 0.62 -24.85 9.77
C ASP A 133 -0.28 -25.17 10.97
N MET A 134 -1.11 -24.22 11.33
CA MET A 134 -2.02 -24.29 12.48
C MET A 134 -3.41 -23.85 12.06
N GLU A 135 -4.41 -24.57 12.54
CA GLU A 135 -5.81 -24.17 12.41
C GLU A 135 -6.11 -23.00 13.35
N LEU A 136 -6.56 -21.89 12.76
CA LEU A 136 -6.90 -20.65 13.47
C LEU A 136 -8.39 -20.60 13.82
N VAL A 137 -9.23 -21.09 12.90
CA VAL A 137 -10.69 -21.18 13.06
C VAL A 137 -11.14 -22.52 12.50
N GLY A 138 -11.70 -23.33 13.38
CA GLY A 138 -12.01 -24.73 13.14
C GLY A 138 -13.42 -25.12 13.56
N GLN A 139 -13.58 -26.39 13.89
CA GLN A 139 -14.87 -26.99 14.24
C GLN A 139 -15.52 -26.38 15.50
N GLU A 140 -14.72 -25.75 16.37
CA GLU A 140 -15.18 -25.15 17.62
C GLU A 140 -16.19 -24.01 17.42
N VAL A 141 -16.16 -23.29 16.29
CA VAL A 141 -17.08 -22.17 16.01
C VAL A 141 -18.35 -22.60 15.27
N VAL A 142 -18.44 -23.84 14.79
CA VAL A 142 -19.53 -24.31 13.92
C VAL A 142 -20.90 -24.18 14.59
N GLY A 143 -20.97 -24.46 15.89
CA GLY A 143 -22.20 -24.30 16.68
C GLY A 143 -22.66 -22.85 16.81
N GLU A 144 -21.74 -21.88 16.70
CA GLU A 144 -22.04 -20.45 16.84
C GLU A 144 -22.45 -19.81 15.51
N ILE A 145 -21.81 -20.21 14.41
CA ILE A 145 -22.07 -19.64 13.09
C ILE A 145 -23.13 -20.41 12.30
N GLY A 146 -23.30 -21.72 12.58
CA GLY A 146 -24.25 -22.59 11.89
C GLY A 146 -23.66 -23.30 10.66
N GLU A 147 -24.13 -24.52 10.40
CA GLU A 147 -23.61 -25.39 9.34
C GLU A 147 -23.74 -24.80 7.92
N GLU A 148 -24.76 -23.98 7.67
CA GLU A 148 -24.97 -23.38 6.35
C GLU A 148 -23.82 -22.43 6.00
N TYR A 149 -23.41 -21.57 6.93
CA TYR A 149 -22.28 -20.67 6.76
C TYR A 149 -20.96 -21.43 6.62
N VAL A 150 -20.77 -22.52 7.38
CA VAL A 150 -19.58 -23.37 7.26
C VAL A 150 -19.45 -23.92 5.83
N ARG A 151 -20.54 -24.46 5.27
CA ARG A 151 -20.54 -24.98 3.89
C ARG A 151 -20.25 -23.90 2.85
N GLU A 152 -20.65 -22.65 3.09
CA GLU A 152 -20.30 -21.53 2.21
C GLU A 152 -18.82 -21.15 2.34
N LEU A 153 -18.29 -21.08 3.56
CA LEU A 153 -16.89 -20.79 3.83
C LEU A 153 -15.96 -21.89 3.27
N GLU A 154 -16.37 -23.16 3.33
CA GLU A 154 -15.64 -24.28 2.71
C GLU A 154 -15.57 -24.14 1.18
N LYS A 155 -16.67 -23.75 0.52
CA LYS A 155 -16.68 -23.54 -0.94
C LYS A 155 -15.71 -22.46 -1.40
N ILE A 156 -15.55 -21.41 -0.58
CA ILE A 156 -14.58 -20.34 -0.83
C ILE A 156 -13.23 -20.62 -0.16
N GLY A 157 -12.97 -21.80 0.39
CA GLY A 157 -11.67 -22.16 0.99
C GLY A 157 -11.25 -21.28 2.18
N LEU A 158 -12.21 -20.74 2.93
CA LEU A 158 -11.99 -19.99 4.18
C LEU A 158 -12.25 -20.82 5.45
N PHE A 159 -12.73 -22.05 5.31
CA PHE A 159 -12.95 -22.96 6.44
C PHE A 159 -12.38 -24.37 6.16
N PRO A 160 -11.63 -24.98 7.10
CA PRO A 160 -11.07 -24.33 8.29
C PRO A 160 -10.04 -23.26 7.89
N LEU A 161 -10.00 -22.14 8.62
CA LEU A 161 -9.02 -21.09 8.36
C LEU A 161 -7.68 -21.50 8.98
N ARG A 162 -6.63 -21.53 8.17
CA ARG A 162 -5.28 -21.97 8.57
C ARG A 162 -4.26 -20.86 8.46
N LEU A 163 -3.19 -20.95 9.25
CA LEU A 163 -2.08 -19.99 9.26
C LEU A 163 -1.43 -19.87 7.88
N THR A 164 -1.35 -20.96 7.12
CA THR A 164 -0.76 -20.97 5.78
C THR A 164 -1.73 -20.59 4.65
N SER A 165 -2.96 -20.17 4.98
CA SER A 165 -3.94 -19.77 3.96
C SER A 165 -3.48 -18.49 3.25
N ASP A 166 -3.51 -18.49 1.91
CA ASP A 166 -3.28 -17.32 1.07
C ASP A 166 -4.34 -16.21 1.28
N LYS A 167 -5.48 -16.56 1.87
CA LYS A 167 -6.58 -15.65 2.23
C LYS A 167 -6.39 -15.00 3.60
N LEU A 168 -5.51 -15.52 4.44
CA LEU A 168 -5.30 -15.01 5.80
C LEU A 168 -4.86 -13.53 5.82
N PRO A 169 -3.92 -13.05 4.97
CA PRO A 169 -3.58 -11.63 4.92
C PRO A 169 -4.76 -10.74 4.53
N ILE A 170 -5.64 -11.24 3.66
CA ILE A 170 -6.85 -10.53 3.25
C ILE A 170 -7.82 -10.40 4.44
N MET A 171 -8.02 -11.51 5.18
CA MET A 171 -8.85 -11.52 6.38
C MET A 171 -8.33 -10.56 7.45
N ALA A 172 -7.01 -10.54 7.70
CA ALA A 172 -6.38 -9.63 8.64
C ALA A 172 -6.61 -8.15 8.27
N ARG A 173 -6.49 -7.80 6.99
CA ARG A 173 -6.79 -6.43 6.50
C ARG A 173 -8.24 -6.05 6.68
N ILE A 174 -9.17 -6.93 6.33
CA ILE A 174 -10.61 -6.69 6.50
C ILE A 174 -10.93 -6.51 7.98
N LEU A 175 -10.37 -7.35 8.86
CA LEU A 175 -10.56 -7.22 10.30
C LEU A 175 -10.01 -5.88 10.83
N GLY A 176 -8.84 -5.47 10.37
CA GLY A 176 -8.28 -4.14 10.68
C GLY A 176 -9.19 -3.00 10.22
N ALA A 177 -9.73 -3.08 9.00
CA ALA A 177 -10.68 -2.10 8.47
C ALA A 177 -12.01 -2.09 9.25
N VAL A 178 -12.47 -3.25 9.75
CA VAL A 178 -13.63 -3.32 10.67
C VAL A 178 -13.34 -2.60 11.97
N PHE A 179 -12.15 -2.80 12.55
CA PHE A 179 -11.78 -2.20 13.83
C PHE A 179 -11.50 -0.70 13.77
N SER A 180 -11.15 -0.14 12.61
CA SER A 180 -10.97 1.29 12.45
C SER A 180 -12.30 2.00 12.14
N ASP A 181 -12.72 1.95 10.88
CA ASP A 181 -13.80 2.77 10.31
C ASP A 181 -14.89 1.90 9.69
N GLY A 182 -14.97 0.64 10.12
CA GLY A 182 -15.97 -0.31 9.70
C GLY A 182 -17.06 -0.53 10.73
N ASN A 183 -18.18 -1.06 10.26
CA ASN A 183 -19.29 -1.48 11.11
C ASN A 183 -19.75 -2.86 10.68
N LEU A 184 -19.90 -3.75 11.66
CA LEU A 184 -20.53 -5.05 11.50
C LEU A 184 -21.88 -5.01 12.20
N TYR A 185 -22.96 -5.34 11.49
CA TYR A 185 -24.31 -5.32 12.05
C TYR A 185 -25.19 -6.43 11.46
N GLU A 186 -26.25 -6.77 12.18
CA GLU A 186 -27.23 -7.75 11.73
C GLU A 186 -28.28 -7.08 10.83
N GLY A 187 -28.48 -7.63 9.63
CA GLY A 187 -29.46 -7.11 8.68
C GLY A 187 -30.89 -7.30 9.20
N LYS A 188 -31.68 -6.23 9.28
CA LYS A 188 -33.07 -6.30 9.79
C LYS A 188 -34.05 -7.07 8.89
N LYS A 189 -33.70 -7.31 7.63
CA LYS A 189 -34.61 -7.87 6.60
C LYS A 189 -34.21 -9.27 6.13
N ASN A 190 -32.94 -9.62 6.23
CA ASN A 190 -32.40 -10.88 5.77
C ASN A 190 -31.53 -11.41 6.91
N ASN A 191 -31.55 -12.72 7.19
CA ASN A 191 -30.81 -13.36 8.28
C ASN A 191 -29.28 -13.36 8.08
N TYR A 192 -28.74 -12.29 7.48
CA TYR A 192 -27.35 -12.14 7.11
C TYR A 192 -26.72 -11.00 7.93
N ARG A 193 -25.44 -11.18 8.25
CA ARG A 193 -24.60 -10.10 8.77
C ARG A 193 -24.14 -9.22 7.63
N GLU A 194 -24.19 -7.93 7.84
CA GLU A 194 -23.73 -6.91 6.90
C GLU A 194 -22.52 -6.19 7.48
N ILE A 195 -21.59 -5.85 6.59
CA ILE A 195 -20.38 -5.11 6.91
C ILE A 195 -20.35 -3.85 6.03
N SER A 196 -20.01 -2.71 6.62
CA SER A 196 -19.78 -1.47 5.90
C SER A 196 -18.46 -0.84 6.33
N PHE A 197 -17.84 -0.08 5.42
CA PHE A 197 -16.56 0.59 5.65
C PHE A 197 -16.68 2.05 5.21
N ALA A 198 -16.16 2.96 6.02
CA ALA A 198 -15.91 4.34 5.61
C ALA A 198 -14.46 4.44 5.13
N LEU A 199 -14.27 4.76 3.84
CA LEU A 199 -12.95 4.84 3.21
C LEU A 199 -12.66 6.28 2.76
N GLY A 200 -11.38 6.66 2.83
CA GLY A 200 -10.94 8.04 2.57
C GLY A 200 -10.67 8.36 1.11
N SER A 201 -10.36 7.36 0.27
CA SER A 201 -10.02 7.56 -1.14
C SER A 201 -10.61 6.50 -2.06
N GLN A 202 -10.73 6.84 -3.35
CA GLN A 202 -11.15 5.90 -4.39
C GLN A 202 -10.19 4.71 -4.53
N SER A 203 -8.89 4.93 -4.30
CA SER A 203 -7.88 3.85 -4.29
C SER A 203 -8.18 2.82 -3.19
N ASP A 204 -8.55 3.27 -1.99
CA ASP A 204 -8.86 2.37 -0.88
C ASP A 204 -10.10 1.52 -1.19
N VAL A 205 -11.09 2.10 -1.88
CA VAL A 205 -12.30 1.40 -2.35
C VAL A 205 -11.93 0.30 -3.33
N GLU A 206 -11.07 0.60 -4.29
CA GLU A 206 -10.62 -0.37 -5.31
C GLU A 206 -9.83 -1.52 -4.69
N GLU A 207 -8.91 -1.21 -3.78
CA GLU A 207 -8.10 -2.21 -3.08
C GLU A 207 -8.96 -3.12 -2.19
N LEU A 208 -9.86 -2.56 -1.37
CA LEU A 208 -10.75 -3.35 -0.52
C LEU A 208 -11.73 -4.19 -1.35
N THR A 209 -12.23 -3.64 -2.46
CA THR A 209 -13.10 -4.39 -3.39
C THR A 209 -12.36 -5.56 -4.02
N ALA A 210 -11.09 -5.38 -4.41
CA ALA A 210 -10.26 -6.46 -4.93
C ALA A 210 -10.04 -7.56 -3.88
N ASP A 211 -9.79 -7.19 -2.62
CA ASP A 211 -9.67 -8.11 -1.49
C ASP A 211 -10.95 -8.92 -1.26
N LEU A 212 -12.11 -8.25 -1.19
CA LEU A 212 -13.41 -8.91 -1.03
C LEU A 212 -13.72 -9.88 -2.19
N ARG A 213 -13.38 -9.50 -3.43
CA ARG A 213 -13.53 -10.37 -4.60
C ARG A 213 -12.62 -11.61 -4.53
N LYS A 214 -11.38 -11.46 -4.07
CA LYS A 214 -10.46 -12.61 -3.85
C LYS A 214 -10.99 -13.58 -2.80
N LEU A 215 -11.77 -13.10 -1.84
CA LEU A 215 -12.48 -13.94 -0.87
C LEU A 215 -13.76 -14.59 -1.43
N GLY A 216 -14.20 -14.25 -2.64
CA GLY A 216 -15.43 -14.77 -3.24
C GLY A 216 -16.67 -13.91 -2.94
N VAL A 217 -16.51 -12.70 -2.41
CA VAL A 217 -17.62 -11.76 -2.22
C VAL A 217 -17.83 -10.96 -3.51
N GLU A 218 -18.86 -11.32 -4.27
CA GLU A 218 -19.11 -10.70 -5.58
C GLU A 218 -19.90 -9.39 -5.50
N LYS A 219 -20.82 -9.27 -4.54
CA LYS A 219 -21.74 -8.14 -4.42
C LYS A 219 -21.21 -7.07 -3.46
N VAL A 220 -20.52 -6.08 -4.00
CA VAL A 220 -20.05 -4.90 -3.26
C VAL A 220 -20.84 -3.67 -3.69
N HIS A 221 -21.41 -2.96 -2.71
CA HIS A 221 -22.15 -1.72 -2.96
C HIS A 221 -21.28 -0.52 -2.56
N VAL A 222 -20.93 0.32 -3.54
CA VAL A 222 -20.15 1.54 -3.30
C VAL A 222 -21.10 2.74 -3.32
N LYS A 223 -20.98 3.62 -2.32
CA LYS A 223 -21.69 4.90 -2.27
C LYS A 223 -20.70 5.99 -1.92
N GLU A 224 -20.70 7.06 -2.70
CA GLU A 224 -19.92 8.24 -2.41
C GLU A 224 -20.77 9.25 -1.63
N ARG A 225 -20.19 9.85 -0.58
CA ARG A 225 -20.85 10.90 0.20
C ARG A 225 -19.86 12.02 0.52
N LEU A 226 -20.05 13.17 -0.12
CA LEU A 226 -19.37 14.41 0.26
C LEU A 226 -20.09 15.03 1.45
N THR A 227 -19.41 15.10 2.60
CA THR A 227 -19.92 15.79 3.79
C THR A 227 -19.22 17.14 3.92
N LYS A 228 -20.00 18.23 3.88
CA LYS A 228 -19.50 19.55 4.28
C LYS A 228 -19.48 19.57 5.81
N ASN A 229 -18.30 19.40 6.38
CA ASN A 229 -18.11 19.57 7.81
C ASN A 229 -17.68 21.03 8.06
N GLU A 230 -18.58 21.84 8.61
CA GLU A 230 -18.21 23.14 9.16
C GLU A 230 -17.63 22.90 10.56
N ILE A 231 -16.32 23.05 10.70
CA ILE A 231 -15.68 23.05 12.01
C ILE A 231 -15.90 24.46 12.58
N HIS A 232 -16.86 24.59 13.49
CA HIS A 232 -16.96 25.79 14.32
C HIS A 232 -15.82 25.73 15.36
N LEU A 233 -14.78 26.56 15.13
CA LEU A 233 -13.71 26.82 16.09
C LEU A 233 -14.17 27.81 17.16
#